data_AF-A0A1I7F7C7-F1
#
_entry.id   AF-A0A1I7F7C7-F1
#
_cell.length_a   1.000
_cell.length_b   1.000
_cell.length_c   1.000
_cell.angle_alpha   90.00
_cell.angle_beta   90.00
_cell.angle_gamma   90.00
#
_symmetry.space_group_name_H-M   'P 1'
#
loop_
_entity.id
_entity.type
_entity.pdbx_description
1 polymer ?
#
loop_
_entity_poly.entity_id
_entity_poly.type
_entity_poly.pdbx_seq_one_letter_code
_entity_poly.pdbx_strand_id
1 'polypeptide(L)'
;MILAARERLEARQREADLAKGRSDDDERIPRDKDGKPKNKNGNRYKRAFGVPEDSAQENFTDPDSRIMKRAGGGLDQCYNGQTAVDVHAQIIVAAELTNCGSDAGNLGPMLAAVEAMTDQVPKVILADAGYRAEAMFAQLAAHLTHLYVALRREGKDCTQVDSNANCRVPFDHKHV
;
A
#
# COMPACT_ATOMS: atom_id res chain seq x y z
N MET A 1 27.96 12.93 -6.96
CA MET A 1 27.22 11.76 -6.42
C MET A 1 26.44 12.09 -5.16
N ILE A 2 27.07 12.64 -4.10
CA ILE A 2 26.39 12.98 -2.84
C ILE A 2 25.32 14.08 -3.01
N LEU A 3 25.62 15.16 -3.73
CA LEU A 3 24.66 16.25 -3.96
C LEU A 3 23.39 15.78 -4.69
N ALA A 4 23.54 14.99 -5.75
CA ALA A 4 22.41 14.43 -6.49
C ALA A 4 21.53 13.50 -5.64
N ALA A 5 22.12 12.73 -4.70
CA ALA A 5 21.36 11.90 -3.76
C ALA A 5 20.55 12.75 -2.78
N ARG A 6 21.14 13.85 -2.29
CA ARG A 6 20.43 14.80 -1.42
C ARG A 6 19.26 15.48 -2.13
N GLU A 7 19.47 15.94 -3.36
CA GLU A 7 18.41 16.57 -4.16
C GLU A 7 17.22 15.63 -4.39
N ARG A 8 17.48 14.35 -4.69
CA ARG A 8 16.43 13.34 -4.85
C ARG A 8 15.66 13.08 -3.55
N LEU A 9 16.36 12.99 -2.41
CA LEU A 9 15.72 12.85 -1.11
C LEU A 9 14.82 14.06 -0.80
N GLU A 10 15.29 15.28 -1.04
CA GLU A 10 14.51 16.51 -0.86
C GLU A 10 13.29 16.55 -1.80
N ALA A 11 13.46 16.22 -3.09
CA ALA A 11 12.36 16.18 -4.06
C ALA A 11 11.29 15.16 -3.68
N ARG A 12 11.69 13.94 -3.34
CA ARG A 12 10.78 12.88 -2.88
C ARG A 12 10.07 13.27 -1.58
N GLN A 13 10.76 13.97 -0.69
CA GLN A 13 10.15 14.47 0.53
C GLN A 13 9.11 15.55 0.27
N ARG A 14 9.35 16.47 -0.68
CA ARG A 14 8.35 17.45 -1.12
C ARG A 14 7.12 16.77 -1.68
N GLU A 15 7.29 15.79 -2.56
CA GLU A 15 6.18 15.04 -3.13
C GLU A 15 5.36 14.32 -2.06
N ALA A 16 6.01 13.65 -1.12
CA ALA A 16 5.34 12.99 0.00
C ALA A 16 4.64 13.99 0.95
N ASP A 17 5.19 15.19 1.12
CA ASP A 17 4.55 16.26 1.89
C ASP A 17 3.31 16.81 1.16
N LEU A 18 3.40 17.02 -0.16
CA LEU A 18 2.26 17.43 -1.00
C LEU A 18 1.14 16.41 -0.98
N ALA A 19 1.46 15.11 -1.11
CA ALA A 19 0.48 14.02 -1.02
C ALA A 19 -0.23 13.98 0.35
N LYS A 20 0.43 14.47 1.41
CA LYS A 20 -0.15 14.65 2.75
C LYS A 20 -0.87 15.98 2.95
N GLY A 21 -1.00 16.79 1.89
CA GLY A 21 -1.66 18.09 1.91
C GLY A 21 -0.84 19.20 2.59
N ARG A 22 0.48 19.04 2.71
CA ARG A 22 1.37 20.11 3.18
C ARG A 22 1.80 21.01 2.03
N SER A 23 2.29 22.20 2.36
CA SER A 23 2.76 23.21 1.42
C SER A 23 3.94 23.96 2.01
N ASP A 24 4.71 24.67 1.17
CA ASP A 24 5.80 25.55 1.63
C ASP A 24 5.34 26.57 2.68
N ASP A 25 4.14 27.13 2.51
CA ASP A 25 3.53 28.12 3.42
C ASP A 25 2.68 27.49 4.56
N ASP A 26 2.99 26.26 4.95
CA ASP A 26 2.27 25.59 6.05
C ASP A 26 2.63 26.13 7.44
N GLU A 27 3.71 26.92 7.57
CA GLU A 27 4.25 27.43 8.85
C GLU A 27 4.52 26.34 9.90
N ARG A 28 4.65 25.09 9.45
CA ARG A 28 4.66 23.87 10.25
C ARG A 28 3.38 23.66 11.06
N ILE A 29 2.25 24.20 10.61
CA ILE A 29 0.94 24.12 11.27
C ILE A 29 0.01 23.22 10.44
N PRO A 30 -0.49 22.11 11.00
CA PRO A 30 -1.47 21.28 10.31
C PRO A 30 -2.74 22.06 9.99
N ARG A 31 -3.24 21.92 8.77
CA ARG A 31 -4.50 22.53 8.33
C ARG A 31 -5.65 21.52 8.40
N ASP A 32 -6.86 22.01 8.60
CA ASP A 32 -8.08 21.23 8.44
C ASP A 32 -8.50 21.13 6.96
N LYS A 33 -9.61 20.42 6.71
CA LYS A 33 -10.20 20.25 5.38
C LYS A 33 -10.61 21.57 4.72
N ASP A 34 -10.81 22.62 5.52
CA ASP A 34 -11.21 23.95 5.09
C ASP A 34 -9.99 24.89 4.92
N GLY A 35 -8.77 24.35 5.05
CA GLY A 35 -7.51 25.07 4.91
C GLY A 35 -7.13 25.94 6.12
N LYS A 36 -7.91 25.91 7.20
CA LYS A 36 -7.66 26.70 8.40
C LYS A 36 -6.63 26.00 9.28
N PRO A 37 -5.72 26.74 9.94
CA PRO A 37 -4.77 26.15 10.87
C PRO A 37 -5.54 25.50 12.04
N LYS A 38 -5.35 24.19 12.24
CA LYS A 38 -5.81 23.52 13.47
C LYS A 38 -5.11 24.20 14.65
N ASN A 39 -5.88 24.54 15.69
CA ASN A 39 -5.51 25.31 16.90
C ASN A 39 -4.00 25.59 17.06
N LYS A 40 -3.60 26.86 17.24
CA LYS A 40 -2.17 27.27 17.39
C LYS A 40 -1.40 26.55 18.51
N ASN A 41 -2.10 25.93 19.45
CA ASN A 41 -1.54 25.11 20.55
C ASN A 41 -1.45 23.61 20.22
N GLY A 42 -1.84 23.20 19.02
CA GLY A 42 -1.74 21.84 18.52
C GLY A 42 -0.30 21.47 18.14
N ASN A 43 -0.07 20.17 17.96
CA ASN A 43 1.23 19.66 17.54
C ASN A 43 1.61 20.22 16.16
N ARG A 44 2.67 21.01 16.13
CA ARG A 44 3.31 21.46 14.88
C ARG A 44 4.01 20.29 14.18
N TYR A 45 4.19 20.40 12.87
CA TYR A 45 5.05 19.47 12.13
C TYR A 45 6.48 19.53 12.70
N LYS A 46 7.11 18.37 12.88
CA LYS A 46 8.46 18.26 13.46
C LYS A 46 9.57 18.81 12.56
N ARG A 47 9.29 19.01 11.28
CA ARG A 47 10.21 19.51 10.25
C ARG A 47 9.51 20.46 9.27
N ALA A 48 10.31 21.27 8.58
CA ALA A 48 9.82 22.11 7.49
C ALA A 48 9.32 21.26 6.31
N PHE A 49 8.53 21.86 5.42
CA PHE A 49 8.10 21.22 4.18
C PHE A 49 9.32 20.89 3.32
N GLY A 50 9.30 19.71 2.67
CA GLY A 50 10.32 19.30 1.71
C GLY A 50 11.69 18.92 2.29
N VAL A 51 11.90 19.12 3.60
CA VAL A 51 13.14 18.75 4.29
C VAL A 51 13.02 17.29 4.75
N PRO A 52 13.89 16.37 4.28
CA PRO A 52 13.92 14.99 4.76
C PRO A 52 14.26 14.91 6.24
N GLU A 53 13.96 13.78 6.89
CA GLU A 53 14.45 13.53 8.26
C GLU A 53 15.97 13.27 8.25
N ASP A 54 16.66 13.56 9.35
CA ASP A 54 18.10 13.33 9.47
C ASP A 54 18.49 11.85 9.30
N SER A 55 17.56 10.94 9.60
CA SER A 55 17.68 9.49 9.41
C SER A 55 17.31 9.02 8.01
N ALA A 56 16.86 9.92 7.12
CA ALA A 56 16.50 9.56 5.76
C ALA A 56 17.76 9.19 4.98
N GLN A 57 17.85 7.92 4.60
CA GLN A 57 18.98 7.38 3.84
C GLN A 57 18.51 6.91 2.47
N GLU A 58 19.33 7.15 1.45
CA GLU A 58 19.16 6.60 0.11
C GLU A 58 20.33 5.67 -0.21
N ASN A 59 20.08 4.61 -0.95
CA ASN A 59 21.12 3.76 -1.49
C ASN A 59 21.70 4.40 -2.75
N PHE A 60 23.02 4.54 -2.78
CA PHE A 60 23.72 5.20 -3.87
C PHE A 60 23.75 4.40 -5.18
N THR A 61 23.77 3.07 -5.08
CA THR A 61 23.82 2.18 -6.25
C THR A 61 22.44 1.96 -6.83
N ASP A 62 21.43 1.86 -5.96
CA ASP A 62 20.03 1.69 -6.33
C ASP A 62 19.14 2.67 -5.54
N PRO A 63 18.88 3.88 -6.07
CA PRO A 63 18.09 4.92 -5.40
C PRO A 63 16.65 4.52 -5.08
N ASP A 64 16.12 3.49 -5.73
CA ASP A 64 14.73 3.07 -5.55
C ASP A 64 14.59 1.98 -4.47
N SER A 65 15.67 1.26 -4.15
CA SER A 65 15.69 0.30 -3.03
C SER A 65 15.41 0.95 -1.67
N ARG A 66 14.81 0.19 -0.74
CA ARG A 66 14.54 0.65 0.63
C ARG A 66 15.06 -0.33 1.68
N ILE A 67 15.44 0.23 2.83
CA ILE A 67 15.74 -0.55 4.01
C ILE A 67 14.43 -1.10 4.58
N MET A 68 14.21 -2.40 4.49
CA MET A 68 13.00 -3.08 4.95
C MET A 68 13.33 -4.23 5.90
N LYS A 69 12.36 -4.60 6.74
CA LYS A 69 12.52 -5.72 7.68
C LYS A 69 12.50 -7.04 6.92
N ARG A 70 13.50 -7.87 7.15
CA ARG A 70 13.51 -9.26 6.65
C ARG A 70 12.69 -10.17 7.57
N ALA A 71 12.08 -11.19 6.98
CA ALA A 71 11.48 -12.30 7.74
C ALA A 71 12.54 -12.96 8.65
N GLY A 72 12.26 -13.06 9.95
CA GLY A 72 13.22 -13.56 10.95
C GLY A 72 14.10 -12.48 11.59
N GLY A 73 13.92 -11.20 11.23
CA GLY A 73 14.59 -10.07 11.86
C GLY A 73 15.77 -9.52 11.04
N GLY A 74 16.21 -8.32 11.42
CA GLY A 74 17.20 -7.54 10.67
C GLY A 74 16.56 -6.60 9.64
N LEU A 75 17.42 -5.86 8.95
CA LEU A 75 17.06 -4.85 7.96
C LEU A 75 17.91 -5.07 6.71
N ASP A 76 17.28 -5.22 5.55
CA ASP A 76 17.95 -5.41 4.26
C ASP A 76 17.56 -4.29 3.29
N GLN A 77 18.47 -3.95 2.36
CA GLN A 77 18.14 -3.10 1.22
C GLN A 77 17.46 -3.96 0.14
N CYS A 78 16.17 -3.75 -0.09
CA CYS A 78 15.40 -4.57 -1.03
C CYS A 78 14.18 -3.84 -1.61
N TYR A 79 13.40 -4.60 -2.39
CA TYR A 79 12.05 -4.31 -2.84
C TYR A 79 11.10 -5.33 -2.23
N ASN A 80 9.84 -4.96 -2.07
CA ASN A 80 8.78 -5.90 -1.80
C ASN A 80 8.19 -6.40 -3.14
N GLY A 81 8.52 -7.64 -3.49
CA GLY A 81 8.04 -8.28 -4.71
C GLY A 81 6.66 -8.91 -4.53
N GLN A 82 5.80 -8.71 -5.52
CA GLN A 82 4.42 -9.17 -5.55
C GLN A 82 4.25 -10.08 -6.76
N THR A 83 3.54 -11.20 -6.63
CA THR A 83 3.30 -12.11 -7.75
C THR A 83 1.86 -12.59 -7.77
N ALA A 84 1.31 -12.73 -8.97
CA ALA A 84 0.03 -13.38 -9.22
C ALA A 84 0.28 -14.66 -10.01
N VAL A 85 -0.35 -15.75 -9.59
CA VAL A 85 -0.14 -17.09 -10.14
C VAL A 85 -1.47 -17.63 -10.66
N ASP A 86 -1.46 -18.17 -11.88
CA ASP A 86 -2.57 -18.96 -12.39
C ASP A 86 -2.57 -20.33 -11.70
N VAL A 87 -3.66 -20.65 -10.99
CA VAL A 87 -3.76 -21.88 -10.20
C VAL A 87 -3.84 -23.16 -11.05
N HIS A 88 -4.30 -23.08 -12.29
CA HIS A 88 -4.43 -24.24 -13.16
C HIS A 88 -3.15 -24.53 -13.92
N ALA A 89 -2.55 -23.49 -14.49
CA ALA A 89 -1.32 -23.57 -15.26
C ALA A 89 -0.06 -23.58 -14.37
N GLN A 90 -0.16 -23.15 -13.11
CA GLN A 90 0.96 -23.04 -12.16
C GLN A 90 2.08 -22.12 -12.68
N ILE A 91 1.70 -21.04 -13.37
CA ILE A 91 2.62 -20.03 -13.91
C ILE A 91 2.37 -18.67 -13.27
N ILE A 92 3.42 -17.87 -13.16
CA ILE A 92 3.29 -16.45 -12.77
C ILE A 92 2.72 -15.68 -13.97
N VAL A 93 1.61 -15.00 -13.77
CA VAL A 93 0.92 -14.21 -14.82
C VAL A 93 1.18 -12.71 -14.68
N ALA A 94 1.52 -12.23 -13.49
CA ALA A 94 1.95 -10.86 -13.24
C ALA A 94 2.95 -10.81 -12.08
N ALA A 95 3.88 -9.89 -12.13
CA ALA A 95 4.85 -9.63 -11.07
C ALA A 95 5.14 -8.14 -10.99
N GLU A 96 5.12 -7.59 -9.77
CA GLU A 96 5.34 -6.17 -9.52
C GLU A 96 6.34 -5.98 -8.38
N LEU A 97 7.02 -4.83 -8.38
CA LEU A 97 7.92 -4.43 -7.30
C LEU A 97 7.38 -3.18 -6.63
N THR A 98 7.40 -3.18 -5.30
CA THR A 98 7.00 -2.01 -4.50
C THR A 98 8.08 -1.65 -3.49
N ASN A 99 8.12 -0.37 -3.14
CA ASN A 99 9.02 0.16 -2.11
C ASN A 99 8.37 0.19 -0.71
N CYS A 100 7.19 -0.42 -0.58
CA CYS A 100 6.47 -0.54 0.67
C CYS A 100 6.70 -1.94 1.25
N GLY A 101 7.25 -2.03 2.46
CA GLY A 101 7.46 -3.33 3.13
C GLY A 101 6.18 -4.02 3.60
N SER A 102 5.00 -3.50 3.25
CA SER A 102 3.71 -4.10 3.55
C SER A 102 2.97 -4.38 2.26
N ASP A 103 2.28 -5.52 2.21
CA ASP A 103 1.42 -5.90 1.09
C ASP A 103 0.04 -5.22 1.13
N ALA A 104 -0.26 -4.54 2.24
CA ALA A 104 -1.52 -3.83 2.41
C ALA A 104 -1.65 -2.73 1.35
N GLY A 105 -2.70 -2.83 0.53
CA GLY A 105 -2.94 -1.92 -0.59
C GLY A 105 -2.38 -2.38 -1.94
N ASN A 106 -1.65 -3.49 -2.02
CA ASN A 106 -1.13 -4.02 -3.29
C ASN A 106 -2.15 -4.88 -4.07
N LEU A 107 -3.31 -5.19 -3.50
CA LEU A 107 -4.32 -6.05 -4.16
C LEU A 107 -4.87 -5.42 -5.44
N GLY A 108 -5.26 -4.14 -5.39
CA GLY A 108 -5.74 -3.41 -6.57
C GLY A 108 -4.68 -3.29 -7.67
N PRO A 109 -3.45 -2.83 -7.37
CA PRO A 109 -2.35 -2.82 -8.33
C PRO A 109 -2.07 -4.19 -8.96
N MET A 110 -2.06 -5.26 -8.17
CA MET A 110 -1.84 -6.62 -8.71
C MET A 110 -2.98 -7.09 -9.60
N LEU A 111 -4.23 -6.79 -9.24
CA LEU A 111 -5.39 -7.09 -10.09
C LEU A 111 -5.27 -6.36 -11.45
N ALA A 112 -4.95 -5.07 -11.43
CA ALA A 112 -4.73 -4.30 -12.66
C ALA A 112 -3.57 -4.85 -13.50
N ALA A 113 -2.48 -5.30 -12.86
CA ALA A 113 -1.35 -5.92 -13.55
C ALA A 113 -1.74 -7.25 -14.23
N VAL A 114 -2.55 -8.08 -13.56
CA VAL A 114 -3.07 -9.33 -14.15
C VAL A 114 -3.94 -9.03 -15.37
N GLU A 115 -4.85 -8.05 -15.28
CA GLU A 115 -5.69 -7.66 -16.40
C GLU A 115 -4.89 -7.15 -17.59
N ALA A 116 -3.89 -6.30 -17.33
CA ALA A 116 -3.02 -5.77 -18.37
C ALA A 116 -2.16 -6.84 -19.05
N MET A 117 -1.75 -7.89 -18.32
CA MET A 117 -0.90 -8.95 -18.88
C MET A 117 -1.68 -10.05 -19.59
N THR A 118 -2.92 -10.30 -19.17
CA THR A 118 -3.75 -11.40 -19.69
C THR A 118 -4.85 -10.94 -20.64
N ASP A 119 -5.07 -9.63 -20.75
CA ASP A 119 -6.23 -9.00 -21.40
C ASP A 119 -7.58 -9.55 -20.91
N GLN A 120 -7.61 -10.06 -19.68
CA GLN A 120 -8.77 -10.71 -19.08
C GLN A 120 -8.98 -10.27 -17.63
N VAL A 121 -10.24 -10.03 -17.29
CA VAL A 121 -10.65 -9.81 -15.90
C VAL A 121 -10.72 -11.15 -15.17
N PRO A 122 -9.88 -11.40 -14.14
CA PRO A 122 -9.95 -12.64 -13.39
C PRO A 122 -11.28 -12.72 -12.64
N LYS A 123 -11.94 -13.88 -12.69
CA LYS A 123 -13.22 -14.10 -11.99
C LYS A 123 -13.04 -14.22 -10.49
N VAL A 124 -11.93 -14.79 -10.05
CA VAL A 124 -11.64 -15.08 -8.64
C VAL A 124 -10.18 -14.77 -8.37
N ILE A 125 -9.91 -14.12 -7.24
CA ILE A 125 -8.56 -13.94 -6.70
C ILE A 125 -8.54 -14.43 -5.25
N LEU A 126 -7.47 -15.14 -4.91
CA LEU A 126 -7.12 -15.54 -3.56
C LEU A 126 -5.91 -14.72 -3.11
N ALA A 127 -5.98 -14.10 -1.94
CA ALA A 127 -4.89 -13.34 -1.37
C ALA A 127 -4.69 -13.67 0.12
N ASP A 128 -3.47 -13.50 0.61
CA ASP A 128 -3.17 -13.71 2.03
C ASP A 128 -3.68 -12.55 2.91
N ALA A 129 -3.52 -12.72 4.23
CA ALA A 129 -3.98 -11.73 5.21
C ALA A 129 -3.20 -10.40 5.18
N GLY A 130 -2.01 -10.37 4.57
CA GLY A 130 -1.19 -9.17 4.38
C GLY A 130 -1.82 -8.17 3.42
N TYR A 131 -2.60 -8.64 2.45
CA TYR A 131 -3.32 -7.79 1.49
C TYR A 131 -4.56 -7.09 2.08
N ARG A 132 -4.92 -7.37 3.34
CA ARG A 132 -6.09 -6.76 3.98
C ARG A 132 -5.95 -5.24 4.10
N ALA A 133 -6.77 -4.52 3.35
CA ALA A 133 -6.91 -3.06 3.45
C ALA A 133 -8.36 -2.65 3.17
N GLU A 134 -9.06 -2.13 4.19
CA GLU A 134 -10.50 -1.82 4.10
C GLU A 134 -10.82 -0.78 3.02
N ALA A 135 -9.98 0.25 2.89
CA ALA A 135 -10.13 1.25 1.83
C ALA A 135 -10.01 0.64 0.43
N MET A 136 -9.13 -0.36 0.26
CA MET A 136 -8.98 -1.08 -1.01
C MET A 136 -10.20 -1.95 -1.30
N PHE A 137 -10.73 -2.65 -0.29
CA PHE A 137 -11.96 -3.44 -0.45
C PHE A 137 -13.15 -2.58 -0.82
N ALA A 138 -13.29 -1.38 -0.22
CA ALA A 138 -14.35 -0.44 -0.60
C ALA A 138 -14.23 0.00 -2.07
N GLN A 139 -13.01 0.24 -2.56
CA GLN A 139 -12.75 0.59 -3.96
C GLN A 139 -13.07 -0.57 -4.92
N LEU A 140 -12.76 -1.81 -4.51
CA LEU A 140 -12.96 -3.02 -5.31
C LEU A 140 -14.33 -3.68 -5.11
N ALA A 141 -15.20 -3.14 -4.26
CA ALA A 141 -16.50 -3.75 -3.95
C ALA A 141 -17.42 -3.88 -5.17
N ALA A 142 -17.29 -2.97 -6.14
CA ALA A 142 -18.03 -2.99 -7.39
C ALA A 142 -17.28 -3.71 -8.54
N HIS A 143 -16.10 -4.27 -8.27
CA HIS A 143 -15.32 -4.98 -9.27
C HIS A 143 -15.99 -6.30 -9.66
N LEU A 144 -15.82 -6.76 -10.90
CA LEU A 144 -16.38 -8.02 -11.39
C LEU A 144 -15.67 -9.28 -10.85
N THR A 145 -14.65 -9.09 -10.02
CA THR A 145 -13.79 -10.15 -9.49
C THR A 145 -14.21 -10.51 -8.06
N HIS A 146 -14.39 -11.80 -7.79
CA HIS A 146 -14.57 -12.29 -6.44
C HIS A 146 -13.23 -12.33 -5.69
N LEU A 147 -13.10 -11.49 -4.66
CA LEU A 147 -11.90 -11.38 -3.84
C LEU A 147 -12.06 -12.20 -2.55
N TYR A 148 -11.22 -13.21 -2.38
CA TYR A 148 -11.13 -14.00 -1.15
C TYR A 148 -9.80 -13.70 -0.47
N VAL A 149 -9.86 -12.96 0.65
CA VAL A 149 -8.67 -12.57 1.41
C VAL A 149 -8.67 -13.29 2.75
N ALA A 150 -7.59 -14.00 3.06
CA ALA A 150 -7.47 -14.71 4.33
C ALA A 150 -7.57 -13.73 5.51
N LEU A 151 -8.28 -14.14 6.55
CA LEU A 151 -8.29 -13.40 7.81
C LEU A 151 -7.02 -13.74 8.61
N ARG A 152 -6.40 -12.71 9.20
CA ARG A 152 -5.30 -12.92 10.14
C ARG A 152 -5.85 -13.67 11.36
N ARG A 153 -5.01 -14.45 12.03
CA ARG A 153 -5.32 -15.08 13.32
C ARG A 153 -5.75 -13.98 14.31
N GLU A 154 -7.03 -13.95 14.65
CA GLU A 154 -7.53 -13.11 15.73
C GLU A 154 -6.96 -13.65 17.06
N GLY A 155 -6.69 -12.74 18.00
CA GLY A 155 -6.37 -13.13 19.38
C GLY A 155 -7.59 -13.76 20.06
N LYS A 156 -7.59 -13.81 21.41
CA LYS A 156 -8.70 -14.39 22.20
C LYS A 156 -10.06 -13.72 21.99
N ASP A 157 -10.12 -12.55 21.38
CA ASP A 157 -11.38 -11.86 21.08
C ASP A 157 -11.71 -12.07 19.60
N CYS A 158 -12.59 -13.04 19.35
CA CYS A 158 -13.16 -13.25 18.03
C CYS A 158 -14.07 -12.07 17.70
N THR A 159 -13.64 -11.18 16.81
CA THR A 159 -14.52 -10.15 16.27
C THR A 159 -15.51 -10.85 15.35
N GLN A 160 -16.81 -10.77 15.67
CA GLN A 160 -17.85 -11.30 14.79
C GLN A 160 -17.75 -10.63 13.42
N VAL A 161 -17.32 -11.39 12.42
CA VAL A 161 -17.35 -10.97 11.03
C VAL A 161 -18.80 -11.03 10.56
N ASP A 162 -19.44 -9.86 10.45
CA ASP A 162 -20.77 -9.77 9.86
C ASP A 162 -20.68 -9.99 8.35
N SER A 163 -21.01 -11.21 7.94
CA SER A 163 -21.09 -11.63 6.54
C SER A 163 -22.22 -10.93 5.77
N ASN A 164 -23.18 -10.28 6.44
CA ASN A 164 -24.24 -9.52 5.79
C ASN A 164 -23.91 -8.03 5.61
N ALA A 165 -22.88 -7.51 6.29
CA ALA A 165 -22.55 -6.09 6.23
C ALA A 165 -21.80 -5.68 4.95
N ASN A 166 -21.18 -6.61 4.20
CA ASN A 166 -20.33 -6.22 3.07
C ASN A 166 -20.27 -7.16 1.85
N CYS A 167 -21.07 -8.21 1.74
CA CYS A 167 -21.24 -8.88 0.44
C CYS A 167 -22.48 -9.78 0.46
N ARG A 168 -23.46 -9.50 -0.40
CA ARG A 168 -24.58 -10.41 -0.61
C ARG A 168 -24.85 -10.54 -2.09
N VAL A 169 -24.50 -11.70 -2.65
CA VAL A 169 -25.36 -12.44 -3.58
C VAL A 169 -25.14 -13.95 -3.36
N PRO A 170 -26.20 -14.77 -3.58
CA PRO A 170 -26.26 -16.15 -3.12
C PRO A 170 -25.28 -17.08 -3.83
N PHE A 171 -24.77 -18.04 -3.05
CA PHE A 171 -23.99 -19.18 -3.48
C PHE A 171 -24.90 -20.12 -4.30
N ASP A 172 -24.67 -20.26 -5.61
CA ASP A 172 -25.30 -21.31 -6.41
C ASP A 172 -24.33 -22.50 -6.51
N HIS A 173 -24.71 -23.62 -5.89
CA HIS A 173 -23.95 -24.87 -5.87
C HIS A 173 -24.10 -25.63 -7.20
N LYS A 174 -23.72 -25.02 -8.32
CA LYS A 174 -23.66 -25.73 -9.61
C LYS A 174 -22.35 -25.41 -10.31
N HIS A 175 -21.60 -26.49 -10.59
CA HIS A 175 -20.32 -26.60 -11.31
C HIS A 175 -19.14 -26.77 -10.35
N VAL A 176 -18.61 -27.95 -9.96
CA VAL A 176 -18.66 -29.37 -10.42
C VAL A 176 -19.43 -29.71 -11.68
#